data_AF-A0A800BYQ7-F1
#
_entry.id   AF-A0A800BYQ7-F1
#
_cell.length_a   1.000
_cell.length_b   1.000
_cell.length_c   1.000
_cell.angle_alpha   90.00
_cell.angle_beta   90.00
_cell.angle_gamma   90.00
#
_symmetry.space_group_name_H-M   'P 1'
#
loop_
_entity.id
_entity.type
_entity.pdbx_description
1 polymer ?
#
loop_
_entity_poly.entity_id
_entity_poly.type
_entity_poly.pdbx_seq_one_letter_code
_entity_poly.pdbx_strand_id
1 'polypeptide(L)' 'VNFLVGAGVASDRLTAKGFGEIQPATTNATKEGRQKNRRVELDL' A
#
# COMPACT_ATOMS: atom_id res chain seq x y z
N VAL A 1 3.43 8.86 -2.28
CA VAL A 1 2.66 10.13 -2.19
C VAL A 1 2.88 11.05 -3.38
N ASN A 2 4.10 11.17 -3.92
CA ASN A 2 4.42 12.08 -5.02
C ASN A 2 3.48 11.99 -6.24
N PHE A 3 3.05 10.77 -6.61
CA PHE A 3 2.08 10.59 -7.69
C PHE A 3 0.74 11.27 -7.42
N LEU A 4 0.18 11.10 -6.21
CA LEU A 4 -1.11 11.70 -5.83
C LEU A 4 -1.00 13.22 -5.65
N VAL A 5 0.14 13.69 -5.13
CA VAL A 5 0.41 15.13 -5.02
C VAL A 5 0.52 15.77 -6.41
N GLY A 6 1.23 15.14 -7.34
CA GLY A 6 1.29 15.59 -8.73
C GLY A 6 -0.06 15.56 -9.46
N ALA A 7 -0.98 14.70 -9.02
CA ALA A 7 -2.36 14.65 -9.50
C ALA A 7 -3.29 15.68 -8.81
N GLY A 8 -2.78 16.53 -7.91
CA GLY A 8 -3.52 17.62 -7.28
C GLY A 8 -4.04 17.34 -5.86
N VAL A 9 -3.69 16.21 -5.25
CA VAL A 9 -4.04 15.94 -3.85
C VAL A 9 -3.11 16.72 -2.92
N ALA A 10 -3.67 17.54 -2.04
CA ALA A 10 -2.88 18.30 -1.07
C ALA A 10 -2.04 17.36 -0.18
N SER A 11 -0.74 17.65 -0.07
CA SER A 11 0.25 16.76 0.57
C SER A 11 0.02 16.56 2.06
N ASP A 12 -0.54 17.56 2.72
CA ASP A 12 -0.93 17.56 4.14
C ASP A 12 -2.05 16.55 4.46
N ARG A 13 -2.85 16.17 3.45
CA ARG A 13 -3.90 15.16 3.57
C ARG A 13 -3.40 13.72 3.41
N LEU A 14 -2.12 13.52 3.11
CA LEU A 14 -1.57 12.21 2.77
C LEU A 14 -0.50 11.76 3.77
N THR A 15 -0.67 10.56 4.32
CA THR A 15 0.37 9.88 5.11
C THR A 15 0.75 8.57 4.42
N ALA A 16 2.04 8.36 4.14
CA ALA A 16 2.54 7.07 3.67
C ALA A 16 3.02 6.22 4.85
N LYS A 17 2.49 5.00 4.96
CA LYS A 17 2.94 4.01 5.94
C LYS A 17 3.25 2.68 5.26
N GLY A 18 4.45 2.16 5.47
CA GLY A 18 4.86 0.86 4.98
C GLY A 18 4.59 -0.23 6.01
N PHE A 19 3.73 -1.20 5.68
CA PHE A 19 3.40 -2.33 6.56
C PHE A 19 4.20 -3.60 6.25
N GLY A 20 5.02 -3.65 5.20
CA GLY A 20 5.84 -4.84 4.90
C GLY A 20 5.04 -6.15 4.95
N GLU A 21 5.52 -7.11 5.73
CA GLU A 21 4.90 -8.43 5.89
C GLU A 21 4.01 -8.57 7.13
N ILE A 22 3.86 -7.51 7.94
CA ILE A 22 3.11 -7.60 9.22
C ILE A 22 1.60 -7.60 9.03
N GLN A 23 1.11 -7.22 7.83
CA GLN A 23 -0.32 -7.18 7.52
C GLN A 23 -0.61 -7.83 6.15
N PRO A 24 -0.45 -9.16 6.04
CA PRO A 24 -0.71 -9.87 4.80
C PRO A 24 -2.23 -10.03 4.58
N ALA A 25 -2.71 -9.81 3.35
CA ALA A 25 -4.11 -10.09 2.99
C ALA A 25 -4.35 -11.58 2.78
N THR A 26 -3.31 -12.34 2.46
CA THR A 26 -3.37 -13.79 2.26
C THR A 26 -2.07 -14.47 2.71
N THR A 27 -2.01 -15.80 2.69
CA THR A 27 -0.80 -16.54 3.09
C THR A 27 0.40 -16.19 2.20
N ASN A 28 1.58 -16.06 2.81
CA ASN A 28 2.86 -15.90 2.10
C ASN A 28 3.44 -17.25 1.61
N ALA A 29 2.77 -18.38 1.89
CA ALA A 29 3.28 -19.70 1.55
C ALA A 29 3.42 -19.91 0.03
N THR A 30 2.47 -19.42 -0.77
CA THR A 30 2.46 -19.58 -2.23
C THR A 30 3.02 -18.36 -2.96
N LYS A 31 3.51 -18.56 -4.18
CA LYS A 31 4.02 -17.45 -5.02
C LYS A 31 2.91 -16.46 -5.34
N GLU A 32 1.72 -16.99 -5.61
CA GLU A 32 0.50 -16.25 -5.90
C GLU A 32 0.06 -15.44 -4.68
N GLY A 33 0.14 -16.03 -3.48
CA GLY A 33 -0.18 -15.34 -2.23
C GLY A 33 0.74 -14.15 -1.95
N ARG A 34 2.07 -14.35 -2.11
CA ARG A 34 3.04 -13.25 -2.02
C ARG A 34 2.79 -12.16 -3.05
N GLN A 35 2.37 -12.52 -4.26
CA GLN A 35 2.02 -11.54 -5.29
C GLN A 35 0.80 -10.71 -4.89
N LYS A 36 -0.24 -11.34 -4.33
CA LYS A 36 -1.41 -10.63 -3.82
C LYS A 36 -1.08 -9.71 -2.65
N ASN A 37 -0.12 -10.09 -1.80
CA ASN A 37 0.30 -9.27 -0.66
C ASN A 37 1.11 -8.03 -1.05
N ARG A 38 1.80 -8.02 -2.21
CA ARG A 38 2.49 -6.84 -2.74
C ARG A 38 1.49 -5.83 -3.31
N ARG A 39 0.86 -5.05 -2.42
CA ARG A 39 -0.21 -4.11 -2.77
C ARG A 39 -0.04 -2.76 -2.06
N VAL A 40 -0.79 -1.78 -2.54
CA VAL A 40 -0.97 -0.46 -1.92
C VAL A 40 -2.44 -0.32 -1.55
N GLU A 41 -2.72 0.08 -0.32
CA GLU A 41 -4.08 0.37 0.18
C GLU A 41 -4.22 1.86 0.45
N LEU A 42 -5.46 2.36 0.32
CA LEU A 42 -5.83 3.75 0.58
C LEU A 42 -6.99 3.73 1.58
N ASP A 43 -6.74 4.19 2.79
CA ASP A 43 -7.73 4.31 3.85
C ASP A 43 -8.14 5.78 4.02
N LEU A 44 -9.41 6.03 4.40
CA LEU A 44 -10.02 7.36 4.57
C LEU A 44 -10.07 7.81 6.03
#